data_AF-W0TYU6-F1
#
_entry.id   AF-W0TYU6-F1
#
_cell.length_a   1.000
_cell.length_b   1.000
_cell.length_c   1.000
_cell.angle_alpha   90.00
_cell.angle_beta   90.00
_cell.angle_gamma   90.00
#
_symmetry.space_group_name_H-M   'P 1'
#
loop_
_entity.id
_entity.type
_entity.pdbx_description
1 polymer ?
#
loop_
_entity_poly.entity_id
_entity_poly.type
_entity_poly.pdbx_seq_one_letter_code
_entity_poly.pdbx_strand_id
1 'polypeptide(L)' 'MLSALFKRNSVYVATILGGAFAFQGFFDVGVNKWYENHNKGKLWKDVKGKFLEGDDDDEDDE' A
#
# COMPACT_ATOMS: atom_id res chain seq x y z
N MET A 1 -31.33 -3.14 -5.61
CA MET A 1 -29.89 -3.45 -5.75
C MET A 1 -29.39 -4.32 -4.61
N LEU A 2 -29.39 -3.86 -3.35
CA LEU A 2 -28.98 -4.66 -2.18
C LEU A 2 -29.73 -6.01 -2.07
N SER A 3 -31.05 -6.03 -2.15
CA SER A 3 -31.83 -7.27 -2.02
C SER A 3 -31.51 -8.35 -3.09
N ALA A 4 -30.97 -7.96 -4.25
CA ALA A 4 -30.57 -8.91 -5.28
C ALA A 4 -29.24 -9.62 -4.95
N LEU A 5 -28.36 -8.95 -4.20
CA LEU A 5 -27.06 -9.46 -3.78
C LEU A 5 -27.15 -10.30 -2.50
N PHE A 6 -28.05 -9.93 -1.59
CA PHE A 6 -28.11 -10.48 -0.23
C PHE A 6 -29.20 -11.54 0.01
N LYS A 7 -30.13 -11.77 -0.93
CA LYS A 7 -31.28 -12.70 -0.71
C LYS A 7 -30.97 -14.17 -0.98
N ARG A 8 -29.91 -14.50 -1.73
CA ARG A 8 -29.47 -15.87 -2.00
C ARG A 8 -28.07 -16.08 -1.43
N ASN A 9 -27.91 -17.07 -0.53
CA ASN A 9 -26.63 -17.33 0.14
C ASN A 9 -25.46 -17.52 -0.83
N SER A 10 -25.66 -18.20 -1.97
CA SER A 10 -24.61 -18.38 -2.97
C SER A 10 -24.18 -17.07 -3.64
N VAL A 11 -25.14 -16.20 -3.96
CA VAL A 11 -24.88 -14.86 -4.54
C VAL A 11 -24.22 -13.96 -3.49
N TYR A 12 -24.65 -14.06 -2.23
CA TYR A 12 -24.09 -13.34 -1.11
C TYR A 12 -22.60 -13.66 -0.91
N VAL A 13 -22.24 -14.94 -0.82
CA VAL A 13 -20.84 -15.37 -0.65
C VAL A 13 -19.99 -14.95 -1.86
N ALA A 14 -20.48 -15.14 -3.08
CA ALA A 14 -19.77 -14.71 -4.28
C ALA A 14 -19.55 -13.18 -4.32
N THR A 15 -20.54 -12.40 -3.87
CA THR A 15 -20.45 -10.94 -3.79
C THR A 15 -19.41 -10.51 -2.76
N ILE A 16 -19.38 -11.15 -1.58
CA ILE A 16 -18.38 -10.85 -0.55
C ILE A 16 -16.98 -11.19 -1.05
N LEU A 17 -16.78 -12.39 -1.60
CA LEU A 17 -15.46 -12.82 -2.07
C LEU A 17 -14.98 -11.94 -3.22
N GLY A 18 -15.83 -11.71 -4.23
CA GLY A 18 -15.51 -10.82 -5.35
C GLY A 18 -15.22 -9.38 -4.88
N GLY A 19 -16.03 -8.87 -3.95
CA GLY A 19 -15.83 -7.57 -3.33
C GLY A 19 -14.53 -7.48 -2.55
N ALA A 20 -14.16 -8.52 -1.79
CA ALA A 20 -12.93 -8.57 -1.03
C ALA A 20 -11.69 -8.52 -1.92
N PHE A 21 -11.65 -9.29 -3.02
CA PHE A 21 -10.54 -9.25 -3.97
C PHE A 21 -10.38 -7.89 -4.63
N ALA A 22 -11.49 -7.29 -5.07
CA ALA A 22 -11.46 -5.95 -5.63
C ALA A 22 -11.00 -4.92 -4.58
N PHE A 23 -11.60 -4.94 -3.39
CA PHE A 23 -11.30 -4.00 -2.32
C PHE A 23 -9.83 -4.08 -1.88
N GLN A 24 -9.26 -5.28 -1.74
CA GLN A 24 -7.89 -5.47 -1.27
C GLN A 24 -6.89 -4.63 -2.07
N GLY A 25 -6.93 -4.70 -3.42
CA GLY A 25 -5.99 -3.97 -4.27
C GLY A 25 -6.16 -2.46 -4.19
N PHE A 26 -7.41 -1.96 -4.21
CA PHE A 26 -7.66 -0.52 -4.10
C PHE A 26 -7.30 0.02 -2.73
N PHE A 27 -7.60 -0.73 -1.67
CA PHE A 27 -7.34 -0.31 -0.30
C PHE A 27 -5.85 -0.28 0.01
N ASP A 28 -5.09 -1.31 -0.39
CA ASP A 28 -3.63 -1.35 -0.21
C ASP A 28 -2.96 -0.15 -0.88
N VAL A 29 -3.23 0.11 -2.16
CA VAL A 29 -2.65 1.24 -2.88
C VAL A 29 -3.08 2.58 -2.27
N GLY A 30 -4.36 2.72 -1.92
CA GLY A 30 -4.90 3.95 -1.35
C GLY A 30 -4.27 4.30 0.00
N VAL A 31 -4.22 3.33 0.91
CA VAL A 31 -3.67 3.51 2.26
C VAL A 31 -2.17 3.70 2.21
N ASN A 32 -1.44 2.91 1.42
CA ASN A 32 0.01 3.08 1.27
C ASN A 32 0.35 4.46 0.73
N LYS A 33 -0.33 4.94 -0.31
CA LYS A 33 -0.12 6.30 -0.82
C LYS A 33 -0.38 7.38 0.22
N TRP A 34 -1.48 7.25 0.96
CA TRP A 34 -1.80 8.19 2.03
C TRP A 34 -0.71 8.18 3.11
N TYR A 35 -0.30 6.99 3.55
CA TYR A 35 0.71 6.80 4.58
C TYR A 35 2.07 7.39 4.18
N GLU A 36 2.52 7.10 2.95
CA GLU A 36 3.77 7.63 2.42
C GLU A 36 3.74 9.15 2.31
N ASN A 37 2.64 9.72 1.82
CA ASN A 37 2.50 11.18 1.73
C ASN A 37 2.47 11.83 3.12
N HIS A 38 1.79 11.22 4.09
CA HIS A 38 1.71 11.73 5.45
C HIS A 38 3.08 11.71 6.15
N ASN A 39 3.91 10.71 5.87
CA ASN A 39 5.22 10.52 6.50
C ASN A 39 6.39 11.00 5.62
N LYS A 40 6.12 11.73 4.54
CA LYS A 40 7.14 12.17 3.57
C LYS A 40 8.34 12.82 4.26
N GLY A 41 9.54 12.38 3.87
CA GLY A 41 10.81 12.81 4.46
C GLY A 41 11.22 12.05 5.72
N LYS A 42 10.38 11.15 6.24
CA LYS A 42 10.71 10.26 7.35
C LYS A 42 10.91 8.80 6.92
N LEU A 43 10.43 8.41 5.75
CA LEU A 43 10.59 7.04 5.27
C LEU A 43 12.03 6.80 4.86
N TRP A 44 12.52 5.57 5.07
CA TRP A 44 13.86 5.16 4.64
C TRP A 44 14.11 5.51 3.17
N LYS A 45 13.13 5.26 2.28
CA LYS A 45 13.23 5.60 0.86
C LYS A 45 13.49 7.09 0.57
N ASP A 46 13.09 7.98 1.48
CA ASP A 46 13.29 9.43 1.36
C ASP A 46 14.63 9.89 1.96
N VAL A 47 15.18 9.15 2.94
CA VAL A 47 16.39 9.56 3.68
C VAL A 47 17.64 8.76 3.34
N LYS A 48 17.50 7.59 2.71
CA LYS A 48 18.61 6.65 2.45
C LYS A 48 19.74 7.24 1.63
N GLY A 49 19.45 8.18 0.72
CA GLY A 49 20.48 8.80 -0.12
C GLY A 49 21.59 9.42 0.72
N LYS A 50 21.23 10.05 1.85
CA LYS A 50 22.18 10.69 2.77
C LYS A 50 23.16 9.72 3.46
N PHE A 51 22.80 8.45 3.54
CA PHE A 51 23.60 7.44 4.23
C PHE A 51 24.37 6.57 3.24
N LEU A 52 23.84 6.38 2.04
CA LEU A 52 24.51 5.61 0.99
C LEU A 52 25.50 6.46 0.19
N GLU A 53 25.23 7.75 -0.04
CA GLU A 53 26.24 8.68 -0.59
C GLU A 53 27.36 8.96 0.42
N GLY A 54 27.06 8.95 1.72
CA GLY A 54 28.07 9.09 2.77
C GLY A 54 29.01 7.89 2.89
N ASP A 55 28.57 6.70 2.47
CA ASP A 55 29.41 5.48 2.42
C ASP A 55 30.37 5.52 1.22
N ASP A 56 29.95 6.10 0.08
CA ASP A 56 30.80 6.25 -1.12
C ASP A 56 31.87 7.36 -0.93
N ASP A 57 31.56 8.45 -0.20
CA ASP A 57 32.52 9.53 0.09
C ASP A 57 33.55 9.14 1.19
N ASP A 58 33.23 8.20 2.08
CA ASP A 58 34.12 7.72 3.15
C ASP A 58 35.11 6.61 2.67
N GLU A 59 34.90 5.96 1.51
CA GLU A 59 35.82 4.97 0.92
C GLU A 59 36.91 5.60 0.02
N ASP A 60 36.78 6.86 -0.42
CA ASP A 60 37.77 7.56 -1.26
C ASP A 60 38.88 8.27 -0.45
N ASP A 61 38.78 8.28 0.89
CA ASP A 61 39.74 8.92 1.82
C ASP A 61 40.69 7.92 2.55
N GLU A 62 40.70 6.61 2.20
CA GLU A 62 41.72 5.61 2.63
C GLU A 62 42.76 5.23 1.55
#